data_AF-A0A1L0FSG9-F1
#
_entry.id   AF-A0A1L0FSG9-F1
#
_cell.length_a   1.000
_cell.length_b   1.000
_cell.length_c   1.000
_cell.angle_alpha   90.00
_cell.angle_beta   90.00
_cell.angle_gamma   90.00
#
_symmetry.space_group_name_H-M   'P 1'
#
loop_
_entity.id
_entity.type
_entity.pdbx_description
1 polymer ?
#
loop_
_entity_poly.entity_id
_entity_poly.type
_entity_poly.pdbx_seq_one_letter_code
_entity_poly.pdbx_strand_id
1 'polypeptide(L)'
;MLIPSERIQALTNFADPTIELNDSVSKATKVESRNILPYIQPDLDYLVRLNLEAICRYEKQFHVLKYNFQIGCKKIVDEMIINCDLRYIYVEKNSWVPYNLRYWVPPILVDIFKTVEVDWPLVYMSGSEIIDLMQKLTPVFEFIENIPIIIDSRHTTIDFVVEWDGIRFYMTNYYLTSLFVGAGGFWLLTSWVCLLTSLVFLSYILRDTEEKTSVKTIDRKVDREVNTK
;
A
#
# COMPACT_ATOMS: atom_id res chain seq x y z
N MET A 1 -8.40 2.80 -3.15
CA MET A 1 -7.87 1.47 -3.51
C MET A 1 -6.73 1.20 -2.53
N LEU A 2 -6.86 0.20 -1.66
CA LEU A 2 -5.80 -0.10 -0.69
C LEU A 2 -4.63 -0.74 -1.43
N ILE A 3 -3.49 -0.05 -1.49
CA ILE A 3 -2.26 -0.60 -2.05
C ILE A 3 -1.69 -1.54 -0.99
N PRO A 4 -1.51 -2.83 -1.29
CA PRO A 4 -0.92 -3.74 -0.33
C PRO A 4 0.55 -3.34 -0.11
N SER A 5 0.91 -3.10 1.14
CA SER A 5 2.25 -2.63 1.52
C SER A 5 2.89 -3.59 2.52
N GLU A 6 4.13 -3.98 2.28
CA GLU A 6 4.95 -4.67 3.28
C GLU A 6 5.77 -3.62 4.04
N ARG A 7 5.79 -3.71 5.38
CA ARG A 7 6.44 -2.71 6.24
C ARG A 7 7.49 -3.39 7.09
N ILE A 8 8.70 -2.84 7.09
CA ILE A 8 9.79 -3.25 7.96
C ILE A 8 10.18 -2.05 8.82
N GLN A 9 10.12 -2.20 10.15
CA GLN A 9 10.24 -1.06 11.07
C GLN A 9 11.61 -1.01 11.74
N ALA A 10 12.17 0.19 11.79
CA ALA A 10 13.36 0.56 12.54
C ALA A 10 12.98 1.39 13.76
N LEU A 11 13.39 0.98 14.95
CA LEU A 11 13.22 1.83 16.13
C LEU A 11 14.17 3.02 16.05
N THR A 12 13.64 4.20 16.35
CA THR A 12 14.43 5.42 16.53
C THR A 12 14.57 5.72 18.01
N ASN A 13 15.82 5.81 18.48
CA ASN A 13 16.09 6.20 19.86
C ASN A 13 16.24 7.72 19.92
N PHE A 14 15.12 8.44 20.08
CA PHE A 14 15.12 9.83 20.53
C PHE A 14 15.61 9.87 21.97
N ALA A 15 16.62 10.72 22.25
CA ALA A 15 17.08 10.92 23.61
C ALA A 15 15.89 11.30 24.50
N ASP A 16 15.71 10.55 25.60
CA ASP A 16 14.59 10.73 26.52
C ASP A 16 14.52 12.18 26.99
N PRO A 17 13.33 12.83 26.93
CA PRO A 17 13.17 14.22 27.37
C PRO A 17 13.29 14.40 28.89
N THR A 18 13.61 13.34 29.65
CA THR A 18 13.57 13.36 31.11
C THR A 18 14.79 14.01 31.77
N ILE A 19 15.84 14.38 31.02
CA ILE A 19 17.09 14.87 31.65
C ILE A 19 17.53 16.27 31.22
N GLU A 20 17.09 16.85 30.10
CA GLU A 20 17.53 18.19 29.71
C GLU A 20 16.39 19.15 29.41
N LEU A 21 16.02 19.90 30.46
CA LEU A 21 15.13 21.07 30.45
C LEU A 21 15.79 22.29 29.77
N ASN A 22 16.69 22.06 28.80
CA ASN A 22 17.36 23.12 28.06
C ASN A 22 16.82 23.17 26.63
N ASP A 23 16.13 24.27 26.35
CA ASP A 23 15.43 24.68 25.13
C ASP A 23 16.39 24.87 23.92
N SER A 24 17.40 24.03 23.72
CA SER A 24 18.36 24.21 22.62
C SER A 24 19.04 22.95 22.09
N VAL A 25 18.61 21.76 22.51
CA VAL A 25 19.23 20.51 22.05
C VAL A 25 18.47 20.02 20.82
N SER A 26 19.13 20.08 19.65
CA SER A 26 18.62 19.41 18.46
C SER A 26 18.44 17.92 18.76
N LYS A 27 17.22 17.42 18.61
CA LYS A 27 16.92 16.00 18.86
C LYS A 27 17.40 15.20 17.66
N ALA A 28 18.67 14.82 17.69
CA ALA A 28 19.27 13.91 16.73
C ALA A 28 19.08 12.45 17.18
N THR A 29 18.73 11.57 16.25
CA THR A 29 18.58 10.14 16.50
C THR A 29 19.38 9.31 15.54
N LYS A 30 19.91 8.22 16.07
CA LYS A 30 20.52 7.16 15.28
C LYS A 30 19.49 6.07 15.09
N VAL A 31 19.35 5.64 13.84
CA VAL A 31 18.45 4.56 13.47
C VAL A 31 19.16 3.22 13.66
N GLU A 32 18.55 2.31 14.42
CA GLU A 32 19.15 1.01 14.68
C GLU A 32 19.01 0.09 13.46
N SER A 33 20.05 0.01 12.62
CA SER A 33 20.00 -0.72 11.34
C SER A 33 20.19 -2.24 11.44
N ARG A 34 20.75 -2.74 12.55
CA ARG A 34 21.22 -4.13 12.67
C ARG A 34 20.10 -5.17 12.60
N ASN A 35 18.93 -4.86 13.14
CA ASN A 35 17.82 -5.80 13.22
C ASN A 35 17.04 -5.92 11.91
N ILE A 36 17.32 -5.05 10.93
CA ILE A 36 16.45 -4.78 9.79
C ILE A 36 17.09 -5.23 8.48
N LEU A 37 18.42 -5.10 8.38
CA LEU A 37 19.23 -5.51 7.24
C LEU A 37 18.89 -6.91 6.68
N PRO A 38 18.65 -7.98 7.46
CA PRO A 38 18.36 -9.30 6.88
C PRO A 38 16.99 -9.38 6.18
N TYR A 39 16.08 -8.44 6.45
CA TYR A 39 14.73 -8.43 5.87
C TYR A 39 14.62 -7.57 4.61
N ILE A 40 15.64 -6.75 4.33
CA ILE A 40 15.66 -5.88 3.16
C ILE A 40 16.18 -6.66 1.96
N GLN A 41 15.38 -6.71 0.89
CA GLN A 41 15.74 -7.38 -0.35
C GLN A 41 16.39 -6.39 -1.32
N PRO A 42 17.49 -6.75 -2.00
CA PRO A 42 18.23 -5.81 -2.84
C PRO A 42 17.47 -5.37 -4.10
N ASP A 43 16.56 -6.21 -4.60
CA ASP A 43 15.86 -6.04 -5.88
C ASP A 43 14.54 -5.24 -5.77
N LEU A 44 14.17 -4.80 -4.57
CA LEU A 44 12.95 -4.05 -4.31
C LEU A 44 13.24 -2.57 -4.07
N ASP A 45 12.33 -1.72 -4.52
CA ASP A 45 12.33 -0.30 -4.17
C ASP A 45 11.53 -0.08 -2.89
N TYR A 46 12.11 0.68 -1.97
CA TYR A 46 11.53 0.99 -0.68
C TYR A 46 11.27 2.49 -0.58
N LEU A 47 10.11 2.80 -0.02
CA LEU A 47 9.81 4.12 0.48
C LEU A 47 10.15 4.16 1.96
N VAL A 48 11.17 4.95 2.29
CA VAL A 48 11.55 5.23 3.67
C VAL A 48 10.59 6.29 4.21
N ARG A 49 9.88 5.96 5.29
CA ARG A 49 8.93 6.84 5.96
C ARG A 49 9.32 7.00 7.43
N LEU A 50 9.05 8.17 7.99
CA LEU A 50 9.05 8.39 9.43
C LEU A 50 7.64 8.21 9.94
N ASN A 51 7.44 7.28 10.89
CA ASN A 51 6.23 7.20 11.68
C ASN A 51 6.52 7.83 13.04
N LEU A 52 6.03 9.06 13.21
CA LEU A 52 6.31 9.88 14.38
C LEU A 52 5.09 9.89 15.31
N GLU A 53 5.23 9.38 16.52
CA GLU A 53 4.25 9.62 17.59
C GLU A 53 4.71 10.78 18.47
N ALA A 54 3.88 11.81 18.56
CA ALA A 54 4.18 13.03 19.28
C ALA A 54 2.99 13.55 20.10
N ILE A 55 3.29 14.31 21.15
CA ILE A 55 2.33 15.01 22.00
C ILE A 55 2.55 16.51 21.85
N CYS A 56 1.51 17.23 21.46
CA CYS A 56 1.57 18.68 21.31
C CYS A 56 1.57 19.39 22.68
N ARG A 57 2.60 20.19 22.95
CA ARG A 57 2.70 20.96 24.21
C ARG A 57 1.79 22.19 24.20
N TYR A 58 1.62 22.80 23.03
CA TYR A 58 0.81 24.00 22.83
C TYR A 58 -0.30 23.72 21.82
N GLU A 59 -1.49 24.25 22.10
CA GLU A 59 -2.64 24.12 21.20
C GLU A 59 -2.52 25.18 20.08
N LYS A 60 -2.03 24.72 18.93
CA LYS A 60 -2.07 25.45 17.66
C LYS A 60 -2.72 24.58 16.59
N GLN A 61 -3.24 25.21 15.54
CA GLN A 61 -3.80 24.48 14.40
C GLN A 61 -2.74 23.57 13.76
N PHE A 62 -1.53 24.09 13.55
CA PHE A 62 -0.42 23.28 13.03
C PHE A 62 0.93 23.81 13.51
N HIS A 63 1.92 22.92 13.52
CA HIS A 63 3.33 23.23 13.68
C HIS A 63 4.09 22.75 12.47
N VAL A 64 4.97 23.60 11.94
CA VAL A 64 5.91 23.23 10.88
C VAL A 64 7.25 22.93 11.55
N LEU A 65 7.80 21.74 11.29
CA LEU A 65 9.08 21.32 11.84
C LEU A 65 10.05 21.07 10.70
N LYS A 66 11.20 21.75 10.75
CA LYS A 66 12.30 21.49 9.83
C LYS A 66 13.12 20.31 10.32
N TYR A 67 13.39 19.37 9.42
CA TYR A 67 14.21 18.22 9.71
C TYR A 67 15.35 18.06 8.71
N ASN A 68 16.35 17.33 9.15
CA ASN A 68 17.51 16.92 8.40
C ASN A 68 17.64 15.41 8.53
N PHE A 69 17.40 14.71 7.42
CA PHE A 69 17.61 13.27 7.33
C PHE A 69 18.89 13.00 6.53
N GLN A 70 19.85 12.36 7.18
CA GLN A 70 21.11 11.97 6.56
C GLN A 70 21.22 10.45 6.49
N ILE A 71 21.33 9.93 5.27
CA ILE A 71 21.59 8.52 5.01
C ILE A 71 22.82 8.40 4.11
N GLY A 72 23.91 7.95 4.72
CA GLY A 72 25.24 7.99 4.14
C GLY A 72 25.65 9.41 3.68
N CYS A 73 25.88 9.56 2.36
CA CYS A 73 26.25 10.84 1.75
C CYS A 73 25.05 11.69 1.31
N LYS A 74 23.83 11.15 1.30
CA LYS A 74 22.62 11.90 0.94
C LYS A 74 22.11 12.63 2.18
N LYS A 75 21.96 13.95 2.06
CA LYS A 75 21.37 14.82 3.08
C LYS A 75 20.09 15.43 2.53
N ILE A 76 18.99 15.19 3.22
CA ILE A 76 17.66 15.67 2.85
C ILE A 76 17.22 16.63 3.93
N VAL A 77 16.91 17.87 3.53
CA VAL A 77 16.39 18.90 4.41
C VAL A 77 15.01 19.29 3.89
N ASP A 78 14.00 19.13 4.73
CA ASP A 78 12.61 19.40 4.37
C ASP A 78 11.80 19.79 5.62
N GLU A 79 10.54 20.16 5.39
CA GLU A 79 9.59 20.61 6.40
C GLU A 79 8.44 19.61 6.54
N MET A 80 8.20 19.13 7.76
CA MET A 80 7.02 18.33 8.10
C MET A 80 5.97 19.20 8.78
N ILE A 81 4.70 18.91 8.54
CA ILE A 81 3.58 19.61 9.17
C ILE A 81 2.87 18.67 10.13
N ILE A 82 2.73 19.11 11.38
CA ILE A 82 2.03 18.37 12.44
C ILE A 82 0.78 19.15 12.82
N ASN A 83 -0.38 18.50 12.72
CA ASN A 83 -1.65 19.08 13.16
C ASN A 83 -1.79 18.89 14.68
N CYS A 84 -1.93 20.00 15.40
CA CYS A 84 -2.06 20.00 16.86
C CYS A 84 -3.45 20.50 17.33
N ASP A 85 -4.43 20.57 16.42
CA ASP A 85 -5.80 20.88 16.78
C ASP A 85 -6.44 19.69 17.52
N LEU A 86 -6.85 19.92 18.77
CA LEU A 86 -7.55 18.92 19.58
C LEU A 86 -8.77 18.33 18.91
N ARG A 87 -9.50 19.13 18.13
CA ARG A 87 -10.70 18.67 17.44
C ARG A 87 -10.36 17.67 16.36
N TYR A 88 -9.28 17.93 15.64
CA TYR A 88 -8.80 17.05 14.58
C TYR A 88 -8.33 15.72 15.17
N ILE A 89 -7.43 15.77 16.16
CA ILE A 89 -6.87 14.59 16.85
C ILE A 89 -8.00 13.72 17.42
N TYR A 90 -9.00 14.37 18.04
CA TYR A 90 -10.12 13.65 18.62
C TYR A 90 -10.98 12.94 17.57
N VAL A 91 -11.31 13.61 16.46
CA VAL A 91 -12.17 13.04 15.40
C VAL A 91 -11.49 11.89 14.68
N GLU A 92 -10.17 11.97 14.50
CA GLU A 92 -9.36 10.91 13.90
C GLU A 92 -9.44 9.61 14.71
N LYS A 93 -9.32 9.72 16.04
CA LYS A 93 -9.36 8.58 16.96
C LYS A 93 -10.78 8.13 17.32
N ASN A 94 -11.73 9.06 17.33
CA ASN A 94 -13.11 8.84 17.79
C ASN A 94 -14.09 9.27 16.69
N SER A 95 -14.34 8.38 15.74
CA SER A 95 -15.24 8.66 14.62
C SER A 95 -16.74 8.68 15.02
N TRP A 96 -17.11 8.02 16.12
CA TRP A 96 -18.52 7.80 16.49
C TRP A 96 -19.07 8.79 17.51
N VAL A 97 -18.22 9.34 18.37
CA VAL A 97 -18.64 10.30 19.39
C VAL A 97 -18.28 11.69 18.88
N PRO A 98 -19.25 12.61 18.74
CA PRO A 98 -18.94 14.00 18.41
C PRO A 98 -18.09 14.67 19.50
N TYR A 99 -17.16 15.54 19.09
CA TYR A 99 -16.24 16.24 20.01
C TYR A 99 -16.92 16.90 21.22
N ASN A 100 -18.11 17.49 21.03
CA ASN A 100 -18.84 18.16 22.12
C ASN A 100 -19.39 17.18 23.17
N LEU A 101 -19.58 15.91 22.82
CA LEU A 101 -20.09 14.86 23.71
C LEU A 101 -18.98 14.08 24.42
N ARG A 102 -17.69 14.42 24.19
CA ARG A 102 -16.54 13.69 24.75
C ARG A 102 -16.54 13.56 26.27
N TYR A 103 -17.15 14.52 26.98
CA TYR A 103 -17.21 14.51 28.45
C TYR A 103 -18.41 13.74 29.00
N TRP A 104 -19.38 13.39 28.14
CA TRP A 104 -20.60 12.68 28.51
C TRP A 104 -20.48 11.16 28.30
N VAL A 105 -19.42 10.72 27.63
CA VAL A 105 -19.13 9.33 27.35
C VAL A 105 -17.92 8.91 28.21
N PRO A 106 -17.95 7.72 28.86
CA PRO A 106 -16.83 7.29 29.68
C PRO A 106 -15.53 7.13 28.87
N PRO A 107 -14.36 7.44 29.45
CA PRO A 107 -13.05 7.43 28.78
C PRO A 107 -12.56 6.03 28.35
N ILE A 108 -13.31 4.98 28.69
CA ILE A 108 -13.07 3.62 28.19
C ILE A 108 -13.58 3.46 26.75
N LEU A 109 -14.60 4.23 26.37
CA LEU A 109 -15.22 4.20 25.05
C LEU A 109 -14.69 5.28 24.11
N VAL A 110 -13.88 6.21 24.63
CA VAL A 110 -13.39 7.38 23.90
C VAL A 110 -11.93 7.60 24.23
N ASP A 111 -11.07 7.63 23.23
CA ASP A 111 -9.67 8.00 23.39
C ASP A 111 -9.56 9.51 23.62
N ILE A 112 -9.13 9.88 24.83
CA ILE A 112 -8.88 11.27 25.25
C ILE A 112 -7.40 11.68 25.13
N PHE A 113 -6.52 10.76 24.74
CA PHE A 113 -5.10 11.01 24.64
C PHE A 113 -4.79 11.89 23.43
N LYS A 114 -4.01 12.96 23.68
CA LYS A 114 -3.58 13.96 22.69
C LYS A 114 -2.33 13.52 21.91
N THR A 115 -2.14 12.22 21.69
CA THR A 115 -1.06 11.72 20.83
C THR A 115 -1.44 11.92 19.37
N VAL A 116 -0.47 12.39 18.58
CA VAL A 116 -0.57 12.63 17.15
C VAL A 116 0.39 11.66 16.48
N GLU A 117 -0.14 10.86 15.58
CA GLU A 117 0.63 9.97 14.71
C GLU A 117 0.83 10.68 13.37
N VAL A 118 2.09 10.79 12.92
CA VAL A 118 2.45 11.46 11.68
C VAL A 118 3.26 10.51 10.82
N ASP A 119 2.67 10.08 9.71
CA ASP A 119 3.33 9.33 8.66
C ASP A 119 3.92 10.28 7.62
N TRP A 120 5.26 10.45 7.61
CA TRP A 120 5.94 11.36 6.69
C TRP A 120 6.89 10.63 5.73
N PRO A 121 6.72 10.75 4.39
CA PRO A 121 7.63 10.14 3.43
C PRO A 121 8.97 10.89 3.40
N LEU A 122 10.08 10.18 3.56
CA LEU A 122 11.42 10.76 3.55
C LEU A 122 12.06 10.64 2.16
N VAL A 123 12.17 9.42 1.62
CA VAL A 123 12.87 9.17 0.35
C VAL A 123 12.52 7.81 -0.24
N TYR A 124 12.55 7.71 -1.57
CA TYR A 124 12.51 6.44 -2.29
C TYR A 124 13.92 5.99 -2.63
N MET A 125 14.28 4.76 -2.27
CA MET A 125 15.58 4.17 -2.58
C MET A 125 15.45 2.67 -2.87
N SER A 126 16.37 2.16 -3.69
CA SER A 126 16.46 0.71 -3.91
C SER A 126 17.02 0.00 -2.68
N GLY A 127 16.63 -1.25 -2.48
CA GLY A 127 17.07 -2.08 -1.37
C GLY A 127 18.59 -2.28 -1.37
N SER A 128 19.20 -2.40 -2.55
CA SER A 128 20.65 -2.49 -2.69
C SER A 128 21.38 -1.22 -2.18
N GLU A 129 20.86 -0.03 -2.51
CA GLU A 129 21.37 1.24 -1.97
C GLU A 129 21.20 1.31 -0.46
N ILE A 130 20.04 0.88 0.06
CA ILE A 130 19.76 0.90 1.50
C ILE A 130 20.74 -0.01 2.26
N ILE A 131 20.96 -1.24 1.77
CA ILE A 131 21.87 -2.20 2.41
C ILE A 131 23.29 -1.63 2.43
N ASP A 132 23.79 -1.10 1.31
CA ASP A 132 25.14 -0.54 1.22
C ASP A 132 25.32 0.67 2.14
N LEU A 133 24.34 1.58 2.15
CA LEU A 133 24.38 2.79 2.97
C LEU A 133 24.27 2.45 4.46
N MET A 134 23.37 1.54 4.86
CA MET A 134 23.17 1.17 6.26
C MET A 134 24.28 0.31 6.85
N GLN A 135 25.00 -0.46 6.02
CA GLN A 135 26.19 -1.18 6.47
C GLN A 135 27.38 -0.25 6.72
N LYS A 136 27.54 0.80 5.89
CA LYS A 136 28.67 1.73 5.98
C LYS A 136 28.44 2.85 6.99
N LEU A 137 27.22 3.38 7.07
CA LEU A 137 26.89 4.60 7.81
C LEU A 137 25.54 4.44 8.50
N THR A 138 25.47 4.79 9.79
CA THR A 138 24.20 4.81 10.52
C THR A 138 23.37 6.01 10.06
N PRO A 139 22.10 5.84 9.65
CA PRO A 139 21.24 6.97 9.33
C PRO A 139 21.05 7.86 10.55
N VAL A 140 21.03 9.17 10.32
CA VAL A 140 20.81 10.17 11.36
C VAL A 140 19.60 11.02 10.98
N PHE A 141 18.65 11.15 11.90
CA PHE A 141 17.52 12.04 11.75
C PHE A 141 17.61 13.13 12.81
N GLU A 142 17.56 14.39 12.40
CA GLU A 142 17.71 15.54 13.30
C GLU A 142 16.67 16.61 13.02
N PHE A 143 16.08 17.17 14.07
CA PHE A 143 15.25 18.38 13.97
C PHE A 143 16.12 19.63 14.09
N ILE A 144 15.96 20.56 13.14
CA ILE A 144 16.82 21.75 13.00
C ILE A 144 16.47 22.84 14.02
N GLU A 145 15.21 22.92 14.44
CA GLU A 145 14.70 23.97 15.33
C GLU A 145 14.08 23.38 16.60
N ASN A 146 13.93 24.21 17.63
CA ASN A 146 13.26 23.83 18.87
C ASN A 146 11.84 23.35 18.60
N ILE A 147 11.58 22.13 19.06
CA ILE A 147 10.34 21.45 18.76
C ILE A 147 9.32 21.74 19.87
N PRO A 148 8.20 22.42 19.59
CA PRO A 148 7.13 22.64 20.58
C PRO A 148 6.27 21.38 20.82
N ILE A 149 6.82 20.20 20.51
CA ILE A 149 6.17 18.89 20.69
C ILE A 149 7.10 17.95 21.48
N ILE A 150 6.47 17.09 22.26
CA ILE A 150 7.14 16.00 22.98
C ILE A 150 7.06 14.78 22.06
N ILE A 151 8.20 14.13 21.83
CA ILE A 151 8.28 12.96 20.94
C ILE A 151 8.35 11.72 21.81
N ASP A 152 7.51 10.72 21.55
CA ASP A 152 7.58 9.44 22.24
C ASP A 152 8.57 8.50 21.53
N SER A 153 9.79 8.42 22.05
CA SER A 153 10.84 7.60 21.44
C SER A 153 10.48 6.12 21.29
N ARG A 154 9.56 5.58 22.09
CA ARG A 154 9.28 4.14 22.10
C ARG A 154 8.39 3.71 20.95
N HIS A 155 7.57 4.61 20.45
CA HIS A 155 6.59 4.34 19.41
C HIS A 155 6.96 5.00 18.07
N THR A 156 7.95 5.89 18.07
CA THR A 156 8.52 6.44 16.84
C THR A 156 9.39 5.41 16.11
N THR A 157 9.09 5.19 14.83
CA THR A 157 9.83 4.27 13.97
C THR A 157 10.15 4.90 12.62
N ILE A 158 11.19 4.40 11.97
CA ILE A 158 11.42 4.61 10.54
C ILE A 158 11.01 3.33 9.82
N ASP A 159 10.01 3.46 8.96
CA ASP A 159 9.39 2.36 8.25
C ASP A 159 9.95 2.30 6.83
N PHE A 160 10.44 1.13 6.45
CA PHE A 160 10.79 0.79 5.08
C PHE A 160 9.58 0.10 4.45
N VAL A 161 8.88 0.81 3.58
CA VAL A 161 7.63 0.36 3.00
C VAL A 161 7.85 -0.03 1.55
N VAL A 162 7.54 -1.28 1.21
CA VAL A 162 7.44 -1.72 -0.19
C VAL A 162 6.00 -1.52 -0.62
N GLU A 163 5.80 -0.66 -1.62
CA GLU A 163 4.51 -0.52 -2.27
C GLU A 163 4.42 -1.54 -3.40
N TRP A 164 3.55 -2.54 -3.23
CA TRP A 164 3.38 -3.56 -4.24
C TRP A 164 2.28 -3.15 -5.22
N ASP A 165 2.57 -3.26 -6.51
CA ASP A 165 1.52 -3.33 -7.51
C ASP A 165 0.60 -4.52 -7.21
N GLY A 166 -0.72 -4.30 -7.22
CA GLY A 166 -1.68 -5.28 -6.73
C GLY A 166 -1.48 -6.68 -7.31
N ILE A 167 -1.21 -6.80 -8.62
CA ILE A 167 -0.94 -8.10 -9.27
C ILE A 167 0.34 -8.74 -8.74
N ARG A 168 1.42 -7.96 -8.57
CA ARG A 168 2.70 -8.45 -8.07
C ARG A 168 2.58 -8.94 -6.63
N PHE A 169 1.83 -8.23 -5.79
CA PHE A 169 1.52 -8.68 -4.43
C PHE A 169 0.84 -10.04 -4.39
N TYR A 170 -0.21 -10.24 -5.20
CA TYR A 170 -0.94 -11.52 -5.23
C TYR A 170 -0.08 -12.65 -5.81
N MET A 171 0.77 -12.37 -6.78
CA MET A 171 1.70 -13.37 -7.31
C MET A 171 2.74 -13.80 -6.27
N THR A 172 3.31 -12.87 -5.49
CA THR A 172 4.33 -13.18 -4.49
C THR A 172 3.74 -13.91 -3.28
N ASN A 173 2.65 -13.40 -2.70
CA ASN A 173 2.09 -13.93 -1.47
C ASN A 173 1.16 -15.12 -1.69
N TYR A 174 0.48 -15.19 -2.85
CA TYR A 174 -0.52 -16.21 -3.15
C TYR A 174 -0.23 -16.93 -4.48
N TYR A 175 1.04 -17.27 -4.72
CA TYR A 175 1.51 -17.82 -5.99
C TYR A 175 0.70 -19.02 -6.49
N LEU A 176 0.32 -19.97 -5.62
CA LEU A 176 -0.50 -21.13 -6.00
C LEU A 176 -1.88 -20.71 -6.46
N THR A 177 -2.55 -19.84 -5.70
CA THR A 177 -3.91 -19.39 -6.07
C THR A 177 -3.88 -18.59 -7.36
N SER A 178 -2.88 -17.72 -7.54
CA SER A 178 -2.69 -16.96 -8.77
C SER A 178 -2.42 -17.88 -9.96
N LEU A 179 -1.67 -18.97 -9.77
CA LEU A 179 -1.41 -19.97 -10.80
C LEU A 179 -2.69 -20.70 -11.20
N PHE A 180 -3.48 -21.18 -10.24
CA PHE A 180 -4.74 -21.88 -10.54
C PHE A 180 -5.79 -20.96 -11.17
N VAL A 181 -5.91 -19.71 -10.70
CA VAL A 181 -6.82 -18.72 -11.28
C VAL A 181 -6.38 -18.34 -12.70
N GLY A 182 -5.08 -18.13 -12.92
CA GLY A 182 -4.54 -17.81 -14.24
C GLY A 182 -4.69 -18.97 -15.23
N ALA A 183 -4.25 -20.17 -14.84
CA ALA A 183 -4.37 -21.37 -15.68
C ALA A 183 -5.83 -21.75 -15.93
N GLY A 184 -6.67 -21.71 -14.90
CA GLY A 184 -8.10 -21.97 -15.01
C GLY A 184 -8.82 -20.95 -15.88
N GLY A 185 -8.53 -19.66 -15.71
CA GLY A 185 -9.07 -18.59 -16.54
C GLY A 185 -8.69 -18.73 -18.01
N PHE A 186 -7.40 -19.00 -18.29
CA PHE A 186 -6.92 -19.23 -19.64
C PHE A 186 -7.58 -20.46 -20.27
N TRP A 187 -7.62 -21.57 -19.53
CA TRP A 187 -8.24 -22.82 -20.00
C TRP A 187 -9.74 -22.66 -20.30
N LEU A 188 -10.47 -21.95 -19.43
CA LEU A 188 -11.88 -21.64 -19.64
C LEU A 188 -12.09 -20.78 -20.88
N LEU A 189 -11.28 -19.74 -21.08
CA LEU A 189 -11.37 -18.88 -22.26
C LEU A 189 -11.07 -19.66 -23.55
N THR A 190 -9.99 -20.46 -23.56
CA THR A 190 -9.66 -21.27 -24.75
C THR A 190 -10.73 -22.32 -25.05
N SER A 191 -11.26 -22.97 -24.01
CA SER A 191 -12.33 -23.96 -24.16
C SER A 191 -13.62 -23.33 -24.65
N TRP A 192 -13.95 -22.14 -24.13
CA TRP A 192 -15.11 -21.36 -24.55
C TRP A 192 -15.04 -20.96 -26.02
N VAL A 193 -13.88 -20.47 -26.48
CA VAL A 193 -13.65 -20.13 -27.89
C VAL A 193 -13.78 -21.37 -28.78
N CYS A 194 -13.19 -22.51 -28.38
CA CYS A 194 -13.31 -23.77 -29.13
C CYS A 194 -14.76 -24.29 -29.21
N LEU A 195 -15.54 -24.16 -28.13
CA LEU A 195 -16.95 -24.52 -28.13
C LEU A 195 -17.76 -23.62 -29.07
N LEU A 196 -17.52 -22.30 -29.02
CA LEU A 196 -18.17 -21.35 -29.92
C LEU A 196 -17.86 -21.63 -31.39
N THR A 197 -16.58 -21.85 -31.73
CA THR A 197 -16.19 -22.13 -33.12
C THR A 197 -16.75 -23.46 -33.61
N SER A 198 -16.77 -24.49 -32.75
CA SER A 198 -17.41 -25.78 -33.06
C SER A 198 -18.91 -25.65 -33.31
N LEU A 199 -19.63 -24.88 -32.47
CA LEU A 199 -21.07 -24.62 -32.65
C LEU A 199 -21.35 -23.85 -33.95
N VAL A 200 -20.56 -22.83 -34.26
CA VAL A 200 -20.66 -22.08 -35.53
C VAL A 200 -20.44 -23.02 -36.71
N PHE A 201 -19.38 -23.84 -36.68
CA PHE A 201 -19.09 -24.79 -37.74
C PHE A 201 -20.18 -25.87 -37.91
N LEU A 202 -20.72 -26.38 -36.80
CA LEU A 202 -21.83 -27.33 -36.83
C LEU A 202 -23.09 -26.71 -37.44
N SER A 203 -23.43 -25.47 -37.05
CA SER A 203 -24.57 -24.76 -37.62
C SER A 203 -24.40 -24.52 -39.13
N TYR A 204 -23.18 -24.25 -39.58
CA TYR A 204 -22.87 -24.12 -41.00
C TYR A 204 -23.11 -25.43 -41.75
N ILE A 205 -22.61 -26.56 -41.23
CA ILE A 205 -22.83 -27.89 -41.84
C ILE A 205 -24.31 -28.25 -41.88
N LEU A 206 -25.04 -28.06 -40.77
CA LEU A 206 -26.46 -28.41 -40.71
C LEU A 206 -27.28 -27.62 -41.74
N ARG A 207 -27.01 -26.32 -41.87
CA ARG A 207 -27.63 -25.46 -42.89
C ARG A 207 -27.34 -25.95 -44.31
N ASP A 208 -26.09 -26.31 -44.58
CA ASP A 208 -25.63 -26.84 -45.87
C ASP A 208 -26.26 -28.22 -46.20
N THR A 209 -26.60 -29.00 -45.17
CA THR A 209 -27.26 -30.32 -45.28
C THR A 209 -28.76 -30.19 -45.51
N GLU A 210 -29.43 -29.25 -44.83
CA GLU A 210 -30.85 -28.92 -45.07
C GLU A 210 -31.07 -28.42 -46.50
N GLU A 211 -30.18 -27.55 -47.00
CA GLU A 211 -30.26 -27.04 -48.36
C GLU A 211 -30.14 -28.18 -49.40
N LYS A 212 -29.16 -29.07 -49.25
CA LYS A 212 -28.99 -30.25 -50.13
C LYS A 212 -30.15 -31.24 -50.07
N THR A 213 -30.81 -31.36 -48.91
CA THR A 213 -31.95 -32.27 -48.74
C THR A 213 -33.23 -31.70 -49.35
N SER A 214 -33.44 -30.38 -49.24
CA SER A 214 -34.56 -29.68 -49.87
C SER A 214 -34.48 -29.72 -51.40
N VAL A 215 -33.31 -29.48 -51.99
CA VAL A 215 -33.09 -29.54 -53.45
C VAL A 215 -33.37 -30.95 -53.99
N LYS A 216 -32.83 -32.01 -53.36
CA LYS A 216 -33.10 -33.39 -53.76
C LYS A 216 -34.58 -33.79 -53.65
N THR A 217 -35.32 -33.18 -52.73
CA THR A 217 -36.76 -33.46 -52.56
C THR A 217 -37.58 -32.75 -53.62
N ILE A 218 -37.18 -31.55 -54.04
CA ILE A 218 -37.79 -30.81 -55.15
C ILE A 218 -37.56 -31.56 -56.46
N ASP A 219 -36.33 -31.97 -56.77
CA ASP A 219 -36.02 -32.70 -58.01
C ASP A 219 -36.82 -34.01 -58.13
N ARG A 220 -36.91 -34.79 -57.04
CA ARG A 220 -37.72 -36.02 -57.01
C ARG A 220 -39.23 -35.77 -57.20
N LYS A 221 -39.72 -34.59 -56.86
CA LYS A 221 -41.13 -34.23 -57.02
C LYS A 221 -41.42 -33.80 -58.46
N VAL A 222 -40.49 -33.06 -59.08
CA VAL A 222 -40.52 -32.69 -60.51
C VAL A 222 -40.46 -33.94 -61.39
N ASP A 223 -39.56 -34.89 -61.10
CA ASP A 223 -39.44 -36.14 -61.87
C ASP A 223 -40.70 -37.03 -61.79
N ARG A 224 -41.46 -36.96 -60.69
CA ARG A 224 -42.74 -37.67 -60.56
C ARG A 224 -43.87 -37.01 -61.33
N GLU A 225 -43.91 -35.68 -61.39
CA GLU A 225 -44.92 -34.94 -62.17
C GLU A 225 -44.68 -35.03 -63.68
N VAL A 226 -43.43 -35.16 -64.12
CA VAL A 226 -43.10 -35.37 -65.55
C VAL A 226 -43.49 -36.77 -66.04
N ASN A 227 -43.43 -37.80 -65.17
CA ASN A 227 -43.80 -39.18 -65.53
C ASN A 227 -45.31 -39.48 -65.42
N THR A 228 -46.15 -38.50 -65.04
CA THR A 228 -47.60 -38.67 -64.88
C THR A 228 -48.45 -37.86 -65.86
N LYS A 229 -47.83 -37.23 -66.85
CA LYS A 229 -48.49 -36.60 -68.02
C LYS A 229 -48.15 -37.36 -69.29
#